data_AF-A0A167RNB6-F1
#
_entry.id   AF-A0A167RNB6-F1
#
_cell.length_a   1.000
_cell.length_b   1.000
_cell.length_c   1.000
_cell.angle_alpha   90.00
_cell.angle_beta   90.00
_cell.angle_gamma   90.00
#
_symmetry.space_group_name_H-M   'P 1'
#
loop_
_entity.id
_entity.type
_entity.pdbx_description
1 polymer ?
#
loop_
_entity_poly.entity_id
_entity_poly.type
_entity_poly.pdbx_seq_one_letter_code
_entity_poly.pdbx_strand_id
1 'polypeptide(L)'
;MNPAEGLAMPRTRATSLPAYMRTALAFLPRRALGKTTALVEPLPLPAHEEDMISVEQARDMERTILQAEINDLRQQMELLSTRLKEKQLRLMQLAGSVAIQSSDAAPPIIVEEPTSSLKVQEFPPEVLQRVFHHVIQSDPSARLALSQVCFYWRTCALSCPPLWADIPIPIRPSYSEGFIAHTTLSFQRAKASSLHLRMTYELGDSVGPSSSAGPDYRLLDLALSRQHLWASLELDLRDQVWTAAMLDRLADGLDGAHCPRLKTIDWRTGMKASPRFELILSRLLAGAENLDRLTLESHVDLVLQKPIPTLRSLTIQLGRRPPVSQLIPFLQALPGLQELSLPSLDHDSQFTPNDSLIVPAAANIIVLPALARLTVDISDDAADAVFLRYLVLPGLRQLVIRPQQSLDAKTDLVSRVVREKGWPVESLQDGSFTSIT
;
A
#
# COMPACT_ATOMS: atom_id res chain seq x y z
N MET A 1 9.20 -52.59 41.43
CA MET A 1 9.75 -52.70 40.05
C MET A 1 9.36 -51.43 39.31
N ASN A 2 10.31 -50.50 39.19
CA ASN A 2 10.17 -49.23 38.46
C ASN A 2 10.53 -49.46 36.98
N PRO A 3 9.88 -48.75 36.05
CA PRO A 3 10.51 -48.42 34.79
C PRO A 3 10.72 -46.90 34.66
N ALA A 4 12.01 -46.56 34.55
CA ALA A 4 12.61 -45.58 33.65
C ALA A 4 12.10 -44.12 33.66
N GLU A 5 12.76 -43.31 34.48
CA GLU A 5 12.92 -41.87 34.27
C GLU A 5 13.78 -41.62 33.02
N GLY A 6 13.19 -40.99 32.01
CA GLY A 6 13.90 -40.51 30.83
C GLY A 6 14.58 -39.17 31.10
N LEU A 7 15.90 -39.14 30.97
CA LEU A 7 16.73 -37.93 30.98
C LEU A 7 16.28 -36.94 29.88
N ALA A 8 15.66 -35.83 30.29
CA ALA A 8 15.40 -34.69 29.44
C ALA A 8 16.71 -33.88 29.26
N MET A 9 17.19 -33.82 28.02
CA MET A 9 18.29 -32.94 27.60
C MET A 9 17.92 -31.45 27.85
N PRO A 10 18.84 -30.63 28.37
CA PRO A 10 18.58 -29.22 28.61
C PRO A 10 18.43 -28.49 27.28
N ARG A 11 17.20 -28.07 26.96
CA ARG A 11 16.94 -27.10 25.89
C ARG A 11 17.75 -25.83 26.17
N THR A 12 18.68 -25.51 25.28
CA THR A 12 19.52 -24.32 25.35
C THR A 12 18.66 -23.06 25.32
N ARG A 13 18.78 -22.24 26.37
CA ARG A 13 18.09 -20.96 26.57
C ARG A 13 18.59 -19.86 25.63
N ALA A 14 18.45 -20.02 24.31
CA ALA A 14 18.74 -18.96 23.35
C ALA A 14 17.50 -18.07 23.02
N THR A 15 16.31 -18.40 23.55
CA THR A 15 15.05 -17.71 23.25
C THR A 15 14.69 -16.57 24.21
N SER A 16 15.48 -16.31 25.26
CA SER A 16 15.14 -15.29 26.28
C SER A 16 15.68 -13.89 26.00
N LEU A 17 16.27 -13.63 24.83
CA LEU A 17 16.74 -12.29 24.48
C LEU A 17 15.59 -11.47 23.86
N PRO A 18 15.33 -10.24 24.35
CA PRO A 18 14.40 -9.31 23.72
C PRO A 18 14.72 -9.09 22.24
N ALA A 19 13.70 -8.91 21.40
CA ALA A 19 13.84 -8.81 19.94
C ALA A 19 14.92 -7.80 19.51
N TYR A 20 15.04 -6.64 20.19
CA TYR A 20 16.03 -5.61 19.89
C TYR A 20 17.50 -6.07 20.11
N MET A 21 17.76 -7.00 21.05
CA MET A 21 19.11 -7.55 21.27
C MET A 21 19.47 -8.60 20.22
N ARG A 22 18.49 -9.32 19.67
CA ARG A 22 18.73 -10.25 18.56
C ARG A 22 19.14 -9.52 17.29
N THR A 23 18.57 -8.34 17.04
CA THR A 23 18.95 -7.51 15.89
C THR A 23 20.36 -6.96 16.04
N ALA A 24 20.78 -6.54 17.24
CA ALA A 24 22.14 -6.03 17.49
C ALA A 24 23.24 -7.08 17.23
N LEU A 25 22.97 -8.36 17.51
CA LEU A 25 23.91 -9.46 17.27
C LEU A 25 23.98 -9.91 15.79
N ALA A 26 22.97 -9.57 14.98
CA ALA A 26 22.96 -9.83 13.53
C ALA A 26 23.92 -8.93 12.74
N PHE A 27 24.39 -7.82 13.33
CA PHE A 27 25.34 -6.89 12.71
C PHE A 27 26.83 -7.23 12.95
N LEU A 28 27.13 -8.37 13.58
CA LEU A 28 28.50 -8.86 13.67
C LEU A 28 28.90 -9.56 12.35
N PRO A 29 30.04 -9.20 11.72
CA PRO A 29 30.46 -9.78 10.46
C PRO A 29 30.73 -11.28 10.61
N ARG A 30 29.85 -12.11 10.04
CA ARG A 30 30.04 -13.56 9.92
C ARG A 30 31.12 -13.86 8.87
N ARG A 31 32.37 -13.98 9.29
CA ARG A 31 33.41 -14.63 8.47
C ARG A 31 33.29 -16.16 8.60
N ALA A 32 33.16 -16.78 7.43
CA ALA A 32 33.53 -18.15 7.08
C ALA A 32 32.88 -19.32 7.83
N LEU A 33 31.92 -19.96 7.18
CA LEU A 33 31.65 -21.40 7.32
C LEU A 33 31.20 -21.94 5.96
N GLY A 34 32.13 -22.57 5.25
CA GLY A 34 31.91 -23.18 3.95
C GLY A 34 30.97 -24.38 4.04
N LYS A 35 30.05 -24.48 3.07
CA LYS A 35 29.29 -25.71 2.80
C LYS A 35 29.40 -26.03 1.32
N THR A 36 30.03 -27.17 1.05
CA THR A 36 30.07 -27.86 -0.23
C THR A 36 28.75 -28.60 -0.44
N THR A 37 28.00 -28.24 -1.49
CA THR A 37 26.83 -29.00 -1.96
C THR A 37 27.26 -29.90 -3.12
N ALA A 38 27.03 -31.20 -2.96
CA ALA A 38 27.27 -32.24 -3.95
C ALA A 38 26.29 -32.09 -5.13
N LEU A 39 26.84 -32.16 -6.35
CA LEU A 39 26.09 -32.34 -7.60
C LEU A 39 25.40 -33.71 -7.57
N VAL A 40 24.08 -33.72 -7.75
CA VAL A 40 23.31 -34.93 -8.07
C VAL A 40 22.98 -34.88 -9.56
N GLU A 41 23.46 -35.90 -10.26
CA GLU A 41 23.31 -36.14 -11.69
C GLU A 41 21.87 -36.60 -11.99
N PRO A 42 21.14 -35.97 -12.94
CA PRO A 42 19.75 -36.33 -13.23
C PRO A 42 19.65 -37.57 -14.12
N LEU A 43 18.73 -38.48 -13.76
CA LEU A 43 18.37 -39.67 -14.52
C LEU A 43 17.68 -39.34 -15.86
N PRO A 44 17.84 -40.18 -16.90
CA PRO A 44 17.20 -39.99 -18.19
C PRO A 44 15.72 -40.42 -18.16
N LEU A 45 14.84 -39.55 -18.66
CA LEU A 45 13.41 -39.81 -18.85
C LEU A 45 13.14 -40.37 -20.27
N PRO A 46 12.09 -41.19 -20.43
CA PRO A 46 11.77 -41.87 -21.69
C PRO A 46 11.20 -40.92 -22.73
N ALA A 47 11.66 -41.07 -23.97
CA ALA A 47 11.16 -40.36 -25.13
C ALA A 47 9.77 -40.89 -25.54
N HIS A 48 8.76 -40.03 -25.45
CA HIS A 48 7.46 -40.23 -26.09
C HIS A 48 7.44 -39.42 -27.38
N GLU A 49 7.54 -40.13 -28.52
CA GLU A 49 7.31 -39.61 -29.87
C GLU A 49 5.81 -39.74 -30.19
N GLU A 50 4.98 -38.80 -29.77
CA GLU A 50 3.61 -38.68 -30.27
C GLU A 50 3.30 -37.21 -30.62
N ASP A 51 2.91 -36.99 -31.88
CA ASP A 51 2.29 -35.79 -32.46
C ASP A 51 3.03 -34.44 -32.39
N MET A 52 4.27 -34.39 -32.89
CA MET A 52 5.07 -33.16 -33.02
C MET A 52 4.54 -32.10 -34.01
N ILE A 53 3.60 -32.44 -34.91
CA ILE A 53 3.23 -31.55 -36.03
C ILE A 53 2.26 -30.43 -35.59
N SER A 54 1.51 -30.60 -34.48
CA SER A 54 0.55 -29.59 -33.98
C SER A 54 1.19 -28.52 -33.09
N VAL A 55 2.26 -28.87 -32.37
CA VAL A 55 2.93 -27.96 -31.41
C VAL A 55 3.77 -26.90 -32.11
N GLU A 56 4.40 -27.22 -33.24
CA GLU A 56 5.20 -26.24 -34.00
C GLU A 56 4.33 -25.16 -34.63
N GLN A 57 3.16 -25.51 -35.18
CA GLN A 57 2.22 -24.54 -35.74
C GLN A 57 1.67 -23.58 -34.68
N ALA A 58 1.37 -24.08 -33.47
CA ALA A 58 0.92 -23.23 -32.37
C ALA A 58 2.01 -22.24 -31.93
N ARG A 59 3.28 -22.70 -31.87
CA ARG A 59 4.44 -21.86 -31.53
C ARG A 59 4.73 -20.79 -32.58
N ASP A 60 4.59 -21.12 -33.86
CA ASP A 60 4.80 -20.13 -34.92
C ASP A 60 3.69 -19.08 -34.95
N MET A 61 2.44 -19.46 -34.68
CA MET A 61 1.35 -18.51 -34.50
C MET A 61 1.60 -17.59 -33.30
N GLU A 62 2.00 -18.13 -32.15
CA GLU A 62 2.35 -17.34 -30.95
C GLU A 62 3.50 -16.37 -31.24
N ARG A 63 4.54 -16.80 -31.97
CA ARG A 63 5.64 -15.92 -32.42
C ARG A 63 5.16 -14.79 -33.32
N THR A 64 4.25 -15.05 -34.26
CA THR A 64 3.71 -13.99 -35.13
C THR A 64 2.90 -12.95 -34.36
N ILE A 65 2.11 -13.39 -33.37
CA ILE A 65 1.33 -12.50 -32.51
C ILE A 65 2.26 -11.64 -31.65
N LEU A 66 3.23 -12.25 -30.97
CA LEU A 66 4.21 -11.52 -30.15
C LEU A 66 5.05 -10.55 -30.99
N GLN A 67 5.43 -10.92 -32.21
CA GLN A 67 6.18 -10.05 -33.10
C GLN A 67 5.35 -8.83 -33.56
N ALA A 68 4.05 -9.01 -33.80
CA ALA A 68 3.14 -7.92 -34.12
C ALA A 68 2.99 -6.96 -32.93
N GLU A 69 2.85 -7.48 -31.71
CA GLU A 69 2.75 -6.67 -30.48
C GLU A 69 4.05 -5.89 -30.21
N ILE A 70 5.22 -6.51 -30.39
CA ILE A 70 6.52 -5.83 -30.28
C ILE A 70 6.62 -4.68 -31.31
N ASN A 71 6.12 -4.88 -32.53
CA ASN A 71 6.15 -3.83 -33.55
C ASN A 71 5.19 -2.68 -33.22
N ASP A 72 4.00 -2.96 -32.69
CA ASP A 72 3.05 -1.94 -32.23
C ASP A 72 3.64 -1.11 -31.07
N LEU A 73 4.23 -1.78 -30.06
CA LEU A 73 4.91 -1.10 -28.95
C LEU A 73 6.07 -0.21 -29.42
N ARG A 74 6.85 -0.64 -30.41
CA ARG A 74 7.90 0.19 -31.03
C ARG A 74 7.32 1.43 -31.70
N GLN A 75 6.22 1.29 -32.42
CA GLN A 75 5.53 2.41 -33.08
C GLN A 75 4.97 3.40 -32.06
N GLN A 76 4.37 2.91 -30.96
CA GLN A 76 3.91 3.75 -29.86
C GLN A 76 5.06 4.52 -29.19
N MET A 77 6.20 3.87 -28.96
CA MET A 77 7.40 4.49 -28.38
C MET A 77 7.97 5.59 -29.29
N GLU A 78 7.99 5.37 -30.61
CA GLU A 78 8.44 6.38 -31.58
C GLU A 78 7.48 7.59 -31.63
N LEU A 79 6.17 7.36 -31.56
CA LEU A 79 5.17 8.42 -31.47
C LEU A 79 5.28 9.23 -30.16
N LEU A 80 5.57 8.58 -29.03
CA LEU A 80 5.81 9.29 -27.77
C LEU A 80 7.13 10.09 -27.80
N SER A 81 8.18 9.54 -28.41
CA SER A 81 9.48 10.22 -28.58
C SER A 81 9.36 11.49 -29.42
N THR A 82 8.63 11.43 -30.55
CA THR A 82 8.38 12.61 -31.39
C THR A 82 7.56 13.68 -30.65
N ARG A 83 6.51 13.29 -29.91
CA ARG A 83 5.74 14.21 -29.06
C ARG A 83 6.59 14.86 -27.96
N LEU A 84 7.51 14.10 -27.34
CA LEU A 84 8.43 14.64 -26.33
C LEU A 84 9.36 15.69 -26.93
N LYS A 85 9.96 15.40 -28.10
CA LYS A 85 10.82 16.35 -28.83
C LYS A 85 10.08 17.63 -29.21
N GLU A 86 8.82 17.52 -29.66
CA GLU A 86 7.99 18.68 -29.97
C GLU A 86 7.75 19.55 -28.71
N LYS A 87 7.42 18.93 -27.57
CA LYS A 87 7.24 19.66 -26.31
C LYS A 87 8.53 20.33 -25.83
N GLN A 88 9.68 19.65 -25.95
CA GLN A 88 10.99 20.24 -25.61
C GLN A 88 11.31 21.45 -26.49
N LEU A 89 11.04 21.37 -27.80
CA LEU A 89 11.23 22.49 -28.72
C LEU A 89 10.34 23.68 -28.36
N ARG A 90 9.06 23.44 -28.01
CA ARG A 90 8.15 24.49 -27.53
C ARG A 90 8.64 25.14 -26.25
N LEU A 91 9.14 24.37 -25.28
CA LEU A 91 9.72 24.91 -24.05
C LEU A 91 10.94 25.78 -24.33
N MET A 92 11.82 25.37 -25.25
CA MET A 92 12.95 26.17 -25.69
C MET A 92 12.52 27.50 -26.35
N GLN A 93 11.47 27.48 -27.18
CA GLN A 93 10.92 28.68 -27.80
C GLN A 93 10.27 29.63 -26.78
N LEU A 94 9.58 29.08 -25.79
CA LEU A 94 9.02 29.87 -24.68
C LEU A 94 10.12 30.50 -23.82
N ALA A 95 11.18 29.74 -23.49
CA ALA A 95 12.32 30.28 -22.76
C ALA A 95 13.03 31.41 -23.54
N GLY A 96 13.18 31.26 -24.87
CA GLY A 96 13.75 32.29 -25.73
C GLY A 96 12.89 33.55 -25.85
N SER A 97 11.57 33.41 -25.89
CA SER A 97 10.65 34.56 -25.98
C SER A 97 10.53 35.34 -24.66
N VAL A 98 10.60 34.66 -23.51
CA VAL A 98 10.66 35.31 -22.19
C VAL A 98 11.94 36.14 -22.02
N ALA A 99 13.06 35.72 -22.61
CA ALA A 99 14.32 36.47 -22.55
C ALA A 99 14.33 37.76 -23.40
N ILE A 100 13.44 37.88 -24.40
CA ILE A 100 13.41 39.02 -25.32
C ILE A 100 12.37 40.08 -24.88
N GLN A 101 11.35 39.69 -24.12
CA GLN A 101 10.31 40.61 -23.63
C GLN A 101 10.71 41.39 -22.35
N SER A 102 11.90 41.19 -21.80
CA SER A 102 12.42 41.97 -20.66
C SER A 102 13.17 43.24 -21.06
N SER A 103 13.17 43.60 -22.35
CA SER A 103 13.83 44.80 -22.89
C SER A 103 12.83 45.80 -23.46
N ASP A 104 11.84 46.23 -22.66
CA ASP A 104 11.10 47.45 -22.96
C ASP A 104 11.11 48.39 -21.75
N ALA A 105 11.74 49.52 -21.95
CA ALA A 105 12.20 50.44 -20.94
C ALA A 105 11.04 51.29 -20.41
N ALA A 106 10.42 50.85 -19.31
CA ALA A 106 9.70 51.74 -18.43
C ALA A 106 10.71 52.63 -17.66
N PRO A 107 10.46 53.94 -17.50
CA PRO A 107 11.34 54.82 -16.75
C PRO A 107 11.51 54.32 -15.31
N PRO A 108 12.71 54.47 -14.74
CA PRO A 108 13.08 53.87 -13.46
C PRO A 108 12.18 54.44 -12.36
N ILE A 109 11.19 53.66 -11.94
CA ILE A 109 10.62 53.82 -10.62
C ILE A 109 11.78 53.50 -9.69
N ILE A 110 12.30 54.55 -9.03
CA ILE A 110 13.24 54.44 -7.92
C ILE A 110 12.44 53.78 -6.79
N VAL A 111 12.22 52.48 -6.90
CA VAL A 111 11.92 51.63 -5.78
C VAL A 111 13.24 51.60 -5.04
N GLU A 112 13.30 52.28 -3.89
CA GLU A 112 14.40 52.12 -2.95
C GLU A 112 14.53 50.61 -2.69
N GLU A 113 15.50 49.97 -3.36
CA GLU A 113 15.85 48.58 -3.11
C GLU A 113 16.15 48.49 -1.62
N PRO A 114 15.41 47.70 -0.84
CA PRO A 114 15.78 47.47 0.54
C PRO A 114 17.15 46.78 0.52
N THR A 115 18.22 47.56 0.75
CA THR A 115 19.63 47.15 0.69
C THR A 115 20.00 46.12 1.75
N SER A 116 19.05 45.71 2.60
CA SER A 116 19.21 44.57 3.48
C SER A 116 18.90 43.29 2.69
N SER A 117 19.91 42.76 2.01
CA SER A 117 19.86 41.39 1.50
C SER A 117 19.60 40.45 2.69
N LEU A 118 18.36 39.98 2.84
CA LEU A 118 18.00 39.05 3.91
C LEU A 118 18.90 37.82 3.81
N LYS A 119 19.74 37.62 4.82
CA LYS A 119 20.60 36.45 4.84
C LYS A 119 19.78 35.28 5.31
N VAL A 120 19.85 34.16 4.61
CA VAL A 120 19.14 32.95 5.01
C VAL A 120 19.54 32.47 6.42
N GLN A 121 20.71 32.86 6.90
CA GLN A 121 21.20 32.59 8.27
C GLN A 121 20.44 33.36 9.36
N GLU A 122 19.69 34.40 8.99
CA GLU A 122 18.89 35.21 9.91
C GLU A 122 17.48 34.62 10.13
N PHE A 123 17.08 33.62 9.33
CA PHE A 123 15.82 32.94 9.52
C PHE A 123 15.87 32.08 10.79
N PRO A 124 14.83 32.09 11.63
CA PRO A 124 14.72 31.14 12.74
C PRO A 124 14.70 29.69 12.21
N PRO A 125 15.33 28.73 12.92
CA PRO A 125 15.43 27.36 12.46
C PRO A 125 14.06 26.71 12.28
N GLU A 126 13.05 27.09 13.06
CA GLU A 126 11.68 26.58 12.97
C GLU A 126 11.01 26.97 11.64
N VAL A 127 11.26 28.20 11.16
CA VAL A 127 10.73 28.67 9.87
C VAL A 127 11.38 27.88 8.74
N LEU A 128 12.70 27.73 8.80
CA LEU A 128 13.44 26.98 7.78
C LEU A 128 13.04 25.49 7.76
N GLN A 129 12.80 24.88 8.92
CA GLN A 129 12.31 23.51 9.02
C GLN A 129 10.89 23.34 8.43
N ARG A 130 10.00 24.33 8.60
CA ARG A 130 8.69 24.31 7.93
C ARG A 130 8.81 24.40 6.41
N VAL A 131 9.72 25.25 5.92
CA VAL A 131 10.04 25.32 4.49
C VAL A 131 10.54 23.96 3.99
N PHE A 132 11.46 23.32 4.72
CA PHE A 132 11.95 21.98 4.38
C PHE A 132 10.84 20.94 4.33
N HIS A 133 9.90 20.99 5.26
CA HIS A 133 8.75 20.09 5.28
C HIS A 133 7.90 20.25 4.01
N HIS A 134 7.58 21.49 3.60
CA HIS A 134 6.84 21.74 2.37
C HIS A 134 7.59 21.33 1.10
N VAL A 135 8.89 21.57 1.05
CA VAL A 135 9.74 21.13 -0.07
C VAL A 135 9.73 19.61 -0.18
N ILE A 136 9.90 18.89 0.93
CA ILE A 136 9.91 17.41 0.92
C ILE A 136 8.54 16.81 0.61
N GLN A 137 7.45 17.46 1.02
CA GLN A 137 6.10 17.04 0.61
C GLN A 137 5.93 17.10 -0.91
N SER A 138 6.57 18.07 -1.56
CA SER A 138 6.51 18.24 -3.02
C SER A 138 7.54 17.34 -3.74
N ASP A 139 8.73 17.21 -3.16
CA ASP A 139 9.85 16.42 -3.67
C ASP A 139 10.59 15.72 -2.52
N PRO A 140 10.27 14.44 -2.23
CA PRO A 140 10.94 13.68 -1.18
C PRO A 140 12.45 13.52 -1.38
N SER A 141 12.93 13.59 -2.62
CA SER A 141 14.35 13.44 -2.95
C SER A 141 15.19 14.65 -2.53
N ALA A 142 14.56 15.82 -2.37
CA ALA A 142 15.22 17.06 -1.96
C ALA A 142 15.81 16.98 -0.54
N ARG A 143 15.41 16.01 0.29
CA ARG A 143 15.87 15.84 1.69
C ARG A 143 17.39 15.94 1.84
N LEU A 144 18.12 15.24 0.98
CA LEU A 144 19.58 15.29 0.99
C LEU A 144 20.11 16.61 0.45
N ALA A 145 19.55 17.12 -0.64
CA ALA A 145 19.96 18.38 -1.24
C ALA A 145 19.84 19.55 -0.25
N LEU A 146 18.75 19.60 0.53
CA LEU A 146 18.53 20.58 1.60
C LEU A 146 19.67 20.53 2.63
N SER A 147 20.14 19.34 2.99
CA SER A 147 21.27 19.17 3.93
C SER A 147 22.65 19.53 3.35
N GLN A 148 22.72 19.80 2.04
CA GLN A 148 23.96 20.08 1.31
C GLN A 148 24.14 21.56 0.94
N VAL A 149 23.10 22.40 1.05
CA VAL A 149 23.14 23.82 0.65
C VAL A 149 24.19 24.62 1.43
N CYS A 150 24.10 24.65 2.76
CA CYS A 150 25.09 25.31 3.61
C CYS A 150 25.11 24.69 5.02
N PHE A 151 26.08 25.07 5.85
CA PHE A 151 26.22 24.56 7.22
C PHE A 151 24.97 24.78 8.07
N TYR A 152 24.33 25.96 7.94
CA TYR A 152 23.13 26.31 8.69
C TYR A 152 21.94 25.41 8.30
N TRP A 153 21.72 25.20 7.01
CA TRP A 153 20.66 24.32 6.49
C TRP A 153 20.87 22.88 6.90
N ARG A 154 22.11 22.40 6.82
CA ARG A 154 22.48 21.06 7.31
C ARG A 154 22.14 20.90 8.78
N THR A 155 22.52 21.86 9.61
CA THR A 155 22.21 21.82 11.05
C THR A 155 20.71 21.80 11.30
N CYS A 156 19.94 22.66 10.61
CA CYS A 156 18.49 22.70 10.72
C CYS A 156 17.83 21.38 10.27
N ALA A 157 18.24 20.82 9.13
CA ALA A 157 17.71 19.57 8.58
C ALA A 157 18.03 18.36 9.48
N LEU A 158 19.25 18.27 10.00
CA LEU A 158 19.66 17.20 10.92
C LEU A 158 19.00 17.31 12.30
N SER A 159 18.56 18.51 12.68
CA SER A 159 17.86 18.78 13.93
C SER A 159 16.34 18.65 13.81
N CYS A 160 15.84 18.23 12.64
CA CYS A 160 14.43 18.02 12.37
C CYS A 160 14.15 16.52 12.12
N PRO A 161 13.97 15.70 13.17
CA PRO A 161 13.70 14.27 13.01
C PRO A 161 12.50 13.90 12.11
N PRO A 162 11.36 14.65 12.11
CA PRO A 162 10.23 14.34 11.22
C PRO A 162 10.60 14.38 9.73
N LEU A 163 11.60 15.18 9.35
CA LEU A 163 12.12 15.26 7.99
C LEU A 163 12.60 13.90 7.46
N TRP A 164 13.02 13.01 8.35
CA TRP A 164 13.63 11.71 8.06
C TRP A 164 12.69 10.53 8.34
N ALA A 165 11.46 10.82 8.77
CA ALA A 165 10.53 9.81 9.28
C ALA A 165 9.73 9.09 8.18
N ASP A 166 9.64 9.68 6.98
CA ASP A 166 9.08 9.04 5.80
C ASP A 166 10.17 8.26 5.05
N ILE A 167 10.08 6.93 5.11
CA ILE A 167 11.13 6.00 4.66
C ILE A 167 10.55 5.02 3.63
N PRO A 168 10.85 5.21 2.34
CA PRO A 168 10.53 4.24 1.31
C PRO A 168 11.51 3.06 1.35
N ILE A 169 10.99 1.84 1.34
CA ILE A 169 11.74 0.58 1.30
C ILE A 169 11.25 -0.20 0.07
N PRO A 170 11.84 0.05 -1.12
CA PRO A 170 11.42 -0.63 -2.33
C PRO A 170 11.77 -2.11 -2.25
N ILE A 171 10.83 -2.98 -2.57
CA ILE A 171 11.01 -4.42 -2.49
C ILE A 171 11.74 -4.88 -3.75
N ARG A 172 13.00 -5.27 -3.59
CA ARG A 172 13.88 -5.71 -4.69
C ARG A 172 14.82 -6.83 -4.24
N PRO A 173 15.37 -7.64 -5.17
CA PRO A 173 16.28 -8.73 -4.83
C PRO A 173 17.54 -8.25 -4.09
N SER A 174 18.05 -7.08 -4.44
CA SER A 174 19.22 -6.49 -3.79
C SER A 174 19.15 -4.97 -3.78
N TYR A 175 19.76 -4.38 -2.76
CA TYR A 175 19.93 -2.93 -2.66
C TYR A 175 21.38 -2.56 -3.01
N SER A 176 21.58 -1.37 -3.59
CA SER A 176 22.92 -0.79 -3.63
C SER A 176 23.35 -0.40 -2.21
N GLU A 177 24.64 -0.55 -1.90
CA GLU A 177 25.17 -0.16 -0.59
C GLU A 177 24.92 1.32 -0.27
N GLY A 178 24.95 2.20 -1.29
CA GLY A 178 24.59 3.61 -1.12
C GLY A 178 23.14 3.81 -0.70
N PHE A 179 22.19 3.03 -1.24
CA PHE A 179 20.79 3.08 -0.84
C PHE A 179 20.61 2.57 0.60
N ILE A 180 21.30 1.50 0.98
CA ILE A 180 21.24 0.97 2.34
C ILE A 180 21.78 1.98 3.34
N ALA A 181 22.94 2.58 3.06
CA ALA A 181 23.55 3.60 3.91
C ALA A 181 22.61 4.81 4.07
N HIS A 182 21.99 5.28 2.99
CA HIS A 182 21.04 6.39 3.03
C HIS A 182 19.79 6.08 3.85
N THR A 183 19.19 4.90 3.65
CA THR A 183 17.99 4.47 4.38
C THR A 183 18.31 4.27 5.87
N THR A 184 19.46 3.67 6.16
CA THR A 184 19.96 3.50 7.54
C THR A 184 20.16 4.85 8.23
N LEU A 185 20.75 5.82 7.52
CA LEU A 185 20.90 7.19 8.02
C LEU A 185 19.53 7.81 8.32
N SER A 186 18.53 7.61 7.45
CA SER A 186 17.17 8.10 7.68
C SER A 186 16.56 7.54 8.97
N PHE A 187 16.66 6.22 9.20
CA PHE A 187 16.24 5.61 10.47
C PHE A 187 16.96 6.20 11.69
N GLN A 188 18.28 6.43 11.60
CA GLN A 188 19.05 7.02 12.69
C GLN A 188 18.62 8.46 12.99
N ARG A 189 18.31 9.25 11.95
CA ARG A 189 17.92 10.66 12.06
C ARG A 189 16.48 10.86 12.47
N ALA A 190 15.59 9.93 12.16
CA ALA A 190 14.21 9.95 12.64
C ALA A 190 14.12 9.83 14.18
N LYS A 191 15.16 9.30 14.85
CA LYS A 191 15.25 9.17 16.31
C LYS A 191 14.03 8.48 16.92
N ALA A 192 13.21 9.21 17.68
CA ALA A 192 11.99 8.74 18.35
C ALA A 192 10.71 9.25 17.67
N SER A 193 10.83 9.80 16.46
CA SER A 193 9.70 10.27 15.67
C SER A 193 8.84 9.11 15.21
N SER A 194 7.56 9.38 15.02
CA SER A 194 6.62 8.49 14.36
C SER A 194 7.07 8.21 12.92
N LEU A 195 7.27 6.94 12.58
CA LEU A 195 7.75 6.51 11.27
C LEU A 195 6.59 6.27 10.31
N HIS A 196 6.74 6.76 9.08
CA HIS A 196 5.89 6.46 7.94
C HIS A 196 6.69 5.54 7.02
N LEU A 197 6.35 4.25 7.00
CA LEU A 197 7.03 3.26 6.19
C LEU A 197 6.23 3.00 4.93
N ARG A 198 6.90 3.06 3.79
CA ARG A 198 6.33 2.74 2.48
C ARG A 198 7.11 1.61 1.85
N MET A 199 6.57 0.40 1.88
CA MET A 199 7.19 -0.75 1.24
C MET A 199 6.48 -0.99 -0.09
N THR A 200 7.05 -0.48 -1.16
CA THR A 200 6.47 -0.58 -2.50
C THR A 200 7.28 -1.54 -3.34
N TYR A 201 6.62 -2.37 -4.12
CA TYR A 201 7.29 -3.10 -5.18
C TYR A 201 7.69 -2.13 -6.30
N GLU A 202 8.99 -2.10 -6.63
CA GLU A 202 9.49 -1.39 -7.81
C GLU A 202 9.78 -2.43 -8.88
N LEU A 203 9.01 -2.40 -9.98
CA LEU A 203 9.30 -3.18 -11.19
C LEU A 203 10.54 -2.54 -11.84
N GLY A 204 11.71 -2.79 -11.25
CA GLY A 204 12.96 -2.29 -11.80
C GLY A 204 13.27 -3.01 -13.10
N ASP A 205 13.58 -2.24 -14.15
CA ASP A 205 14.15 -2.70 -15.45
C ASP A 205 15.49 -3.44 -15.31
N SER A 206 15.92 -3.73 -14.07
CA SER A 206 17.07 -4.54 -13.76
C SER A 206 16.81 -6.00 -14.12
N VAL A 207 16.90 -6.30 -15.41
CA VAL A 207 17.18 -7.64 -16.00
C VAL A 207 18.60 -8.10 -15.62
N GLY A 208 19.06 -7.74 -14.41
CA GLY A 208 20.28 -8.29 -13.86
C GLY A 208 20.09 -9.80 -13.71
N PRO A 209 21.14 -10.61 -13.95
CA PRO A 209 21.06 -12.05 -13.76
C PRO A 209 20.52 -12.29 -12.35
N SER A 210 19.41 -13.03 -12.26
CA SER A 210 18.73 -13.37 -11.01
C SER A 210 19.77 -13.88 -10.02
N SER A 211 20.18 -13.00 -9.10
CA SER A 211 21.12 -13.38 -8.05
C SER A 211 20.44 -14.47 -7.23
N SER A 212 21.07 -15.64 -7.13
CA SER A 212 20.59 -16.76 -6.33
C SER A 212 20.57 -16.46 -4.83
N ALA A 213 21.05 -15.28 -4.40
CA ALA A 213 21.20 -14.89 -3.01
C ALA A 213 19.88 -14.61 -2.25
N GLY A 214 18.72 -14.68 -2.92
CA GLY A 214 17.43 -14.30 -2.31
C GLY A 214 17.32 -12.79 -2.06
N PRO A 215 16.19 -12.30 -1.55
CA PRO A 215 15.98 -10.88 -1.31
C PRO A 215 16.79 -10.40 -0.10
N ASP A 216 17.38 -9.21 -0.20
CA ASP A 216 18.08 -8.55 0.90
C ASP A 216 17.07 -8.04 1.96
N TYR A 217 17.15 -8.57 3.18
CA TYR A 217 16.24 -8.21 4.27
C TYR A 217 16.79 -7.13 5.21
N ARG A 218 18.00 -6.60 4.98
CA ARG A 218 18.67 -5.70 5.95
C ARG A 218 17.82 -4.48 6.31
N LEU A 219 17.17 -3.86 5.33
CA LEU A 219 16.31 -2.70 5.55
C LEU A 219 14.98 -3.06 6.21
N LEU A 220 14.42 -4.23 5.89
CA LEU A 220 13.24 -4.73 6.57
C LEU A 220 13.52 -5.03 8.05
N ASP A 221 14.63 -5.70 8.34
CA ASP A 221 15.05 -6.00 9.70
C ASP A 221 15.28 -4.73 10.51
N LEU A 222 15.83 -3.69 9.88
CA LEU A 222 15.98 -2.38 10.49
C LEU A 222 14.62 -1.73 10.78
N ALA A 223 13.68 -1.78 9.82
CA ALA A 223 12.31 -1.31 10.04
C ALA A 223 11.63 -2.03 11.21
N LEU A 224 11.69 -3.36 11.23
CA LEU A 224 11.10 -4.22 12.27
C LEU A 224 11.69 -3.93 13.65
N SER A 225 13.00 -3.66 13.74
CA SER A 225 13.64 -3.26 15.01
C SER A 225 13.07 -1.96 15.60
N ARG A 226 12.35 -1.17 14.79
CA ARG A 226 11.74 0.11 15.15
C ARG A 226 10.20 0.09 15.09
N GLN A 227 9.57 -1.09 15.13
CA GLN A 227 8.11 -1.24 15.03
C GLN A 227 7.29 -0.42 16.04
N HIS A 228 7.83 -0.20 17.25
CA HIS A 228 7.19 0.62 18.27
C HIS A 228 7.03 2.10 17.87
N LEU A 229 7.74 2.56 16.85
CA LEU A 229 7.67 3.91 16.31
C LEU A 229 6.78 4.01 15.06
N TRP A 230 6.30 2.90 14.50
CA TRP A 230 5.49 2.93 13.27
C TRP A 230 4.18 3.66 13.53
N ALA A 231 3.89 4.67 12.71
CA ALA A 231 2.63 5.41 12.73
C ALA A 231 1.80 5.23 11.48
N SER A 232 2.48 5.04 10.34
CA SER A 232 1.88 4.70 9.07
C SER A 232 2.66 3.57 8.42
N LEU A 233 1.93 2.60 7.90
CA LEU A 233 2.49 1.48 7.16
C LEU A 233 1.73 1.33 5.84
N GLU A 234 2.41 1.66 4.74
CA GLU A 234 1.94 1.42 3.38
C GLU A 234 2.70 0.23 2.82
N LEU A 235 1.98 -0.81 2.40
CA LEU A 235 2.51 -2.04 1.82
C LEU A 235 1.89 -2.21 0.43
N ASP A 236 2.67 -2.04 -0.62
CA ASP A 236 2.25 -2.29 -2.01
C ASP A 236 2.99 -3.49 -2.58
N LEU A 237 2.31 -4.63 -2.56
CA LEU A 237 2.82 -5.99 -2.78
C LEU A 237 2.10 -6.67 -3.95
N ARG A 238 1.97 -5.96 -5.08
CA ARG A 238 1.24 -6.45 -6.27
C ARG A 238 1.95 -7.56 -7.04
N ASP A 239 3.28 -7.62 -7.01
CA ASP A 239 4.05 -8.70 -7.64
C ASP A 239 4.09 -9.96 -6.74
N GLN A 240 4.19 -11.15 -7.32
CA GLN A 240 4.08 -12.43 -6.61
C GLN A 240 5.43 -13.06 -6.26
N VAL A 241 6.51 -12.77 -7.01
CA VAL A 241 7.75 -13.58 -6.93
C VAL A 241 8.47 -13.41 -5.59
N TRP A 242 8.70 -12.16 -5.17
CA TRP A 242 9.48 -11.86 -3.96
C TRP A 242 8.61 -11.63 -2.73
N THR A 243 7.33 -11.40 -2.95
CA THR A 243 6.39 -11.04 -1.89
C THR A 243 6.24 -12.15 -0.87
N ALA A 244 6.21 -13.43 -1.28
CA ALA A 244 6.08 -14.54 -0.33
C ALA A 244 7.21 -14.57 0.71
N ALA A 245 8.46 -14.38 0.28
CA ALA A 245 9.62 -14.42 1.15
C ALA A 245 9.71 -13.17 2.05
N MET A 246 9.33 -12.01 1.52
CA MET A 246 9.19 -10.77 2.30
C MET A 246 8.08 -10.89 3.35
N LEU A 247 6.94 -11.48 2.99
CA LEU A 247 5.83 -11.75 3.90
C LEU A 247 6.25 -12.74 4.99
N ASP A 248 7.00 -13.78 4.66
CA ASP A 248 7.56 -14.70 5.68
C ASP A 248 8.42 -13.95 6.69
N ARG A 249 9.32 -13.10 6.18
CA ARG A 249 10.18 -12.31 7.06
C ARG A 249 9.41 -11.31 7.91
N LEU A 250 8.40 -10.66 7.34
CA LEU A 250 7.48 -9.78 8.07
C LEU A 250 6.71 -10.55 9.14
N ALA A 251 6.16 -11.72 8.81
CA ALA A 251 5.44 -12.56 9.75
C ALA A 251 6.31 -12.91 10.95
N ASP A 252 7.55 -13.37 10.70
CA ASP A 252 8.51 -13.71 11.75
C ASP A 252 8.90 -12.50 12.60
N GLY A 253 9.12 -11.35 11.96
CA GLY A 253 9.50 -10.11 12.63
C GLY A 253 8.39 -9.52 13.50
N LEU A 254 7.13 -9.76 13.12
CA LEU A 254 5.95 -9.24 13.80
C LEU A 254 5.46 -10.14 14.93
N ASP A 255 6.11 -11.28 15.18
CA ASP A 255 5.72 -12.16 16.27
C ASP A 255 5.99 -11.49 17.64
N GLY A 256 4.91 -11.23 18.39
CA GLY A 256 4.96 -10.44 19.61
C GLY A 256 5.21 -8.94 19.38
N ALA A 257 4.97 -8.44 18.17
CA ALA A 257 5.13 -7.02 17.88
C ALA A 257 4.09 -6.15 18.57
N HIS A 258 4.57 -5.09 19.21
CA HIS A 258 3.74 -4.01 19.73
C HIS A 258 3.97 -2.77 18.89
N CYS A 259 2.94 -2.32 18.19
CA CYS A 259 2.94 -1.15 17.33
C CYS A 259 1.99 -0.09 17.90
N PRO A 260 2.23 0.42 19.14
CA PRO A 260 1.27 1.26 19.86
C PRO A 260 0.99 2.60 19.17
N ARG A 261 1.88 3.04 18.26
CA ARG A 261 1.74 4.28 17.52
C ARG A 261 1.08 4.11 16.16
N LEU A 262 0.81 2.88 15.73
CA LEU A 262 0.33 2.59 14.38
C LEU A 262 -1.12 3.04 14.24
N LYS A 263 -1.32 4.09 13.43
CA LYS A 263 -2.63 4.71 13.19
C LYS A 263 -3.19 4.38 11.82
N THR A 264 -2.33 4.11 10.86
CA THR A 264 -2.70 3.97 9.45
C THR A 264 -2.02 2.73 8.88
N ILE A 265 -2.82 1.84 8.29
CA ILE A 265 -2.34 0.70 7.51
C ILE A 265 -3.00 0.81 6.14
N ASP A 266 -2.18 0.95 5.11
CA ASP A 266 -2.60 0.89 3.72
C ASP A 266 -1.96 -0.33 3.08
N TRP A 267 -2.75 -1.39 2.90
CA TRP A 267 -2.28 -2.64 2.33
C TRP A 267 -2.82 -2.84 0.93
N ARG A 268 -1.94 -3.04 -0.04
CA ARG A 268 -2.25 -3.35 -1.44
C ARG A 268 -1.52 -4.63 -1.83
N THR A 269 -2.22 -5.65 -2.31
CA THR A 269 -1.57 -6.87 -2.79
C THR A 269 -2.32 -7.54 -3.92
N GLY A 270 -1.54 -8.01 -4.90
CA GLY A 270 -2.02 -8.80 -6.05
C GLY A 270 -2.00 -10.31 -5.79
N MET A 271 -1.57 -10.72 -4.58
CA MET A 271 -1.50 -12.13 -4.23
C MET A 271 -2.89 -12.68 -3.91
N LYS A 272 -3.12 -13.93 -4.29
CA LYS A 272 -4.27 -14.70 -3.81
C LYS A 272 -4.19 -14.88 -2.30
N ALA A 273 -5.35 -15.08 -1.68
CA ALA A 273 -5.46 -15.44 -0.27
C ALA A 273 -4.40 -16.45 0.16
N SER A 274 -3.50 -16.03 1.05
CA SER A 274 -2.48 -16.86 1.66
C SER A 274 -2.68 -16.83 3.17
N PRO A 275 -2.68 -17.98 3.87
CA PRO A 275 -2.76 -18.03 5.33
C PRO A 275 -1.69 -17.15 6.00
N ARG A 276 -0.57 -16.91 5.32
CA ARG A 276 0.51 -16.04 5.81
C ARG A 276 0.10 -14.57 5.83
N PHE A 277 -0.65 -14.12 4.82
CA PHE A 277 -1.18 -12.76 4.81
C PHE A 277 -2.12 -12.54 6.01
N GLU A 278 -3.04 -13.47 6.24
CA GLU A 278 -3.96 -13.42 7.38
C GLU A 278 -3.19 -13.41 8.71
N LEU A 279 -2.13 -14.20 8.81
CA LEU A 279 -1.24 -14.22 9.99
C LEU A 279 -0.55 -12.86 10.21
N ILE A 280 -0.03 -12.23 9.16
CA ILE A 280 0.65 -10.93 9.28
C ILE A 280 -0.35 -9.85 9.64
N LEU A 281 -1.49 -9.80 8.95
CA LEU A 281 -2.54 -8.83 9.22
C LEU A 281 -3.04 -8.99 10.65
N SER A 282 -3.38 -10.21 11.09
CA SER A 282 -3.82 -10.46 12.46
C SER A 282 -2.78 -10.06 13.51
N ARG A 283 -1.49 -10.32 13.26
CA ARG A 283 -0.38 -9.87 14.14
C ARG A 283 -0.27 -8.35 14.20
N LEU A 284 -0.34 -7.65 13.06
CA LEU A 284 -0.31 -6.19 13.01
C LEU A 284 -1.50 -5.59 13.76
N LEU A 285 -2.71 -6.06 13.47
CA LEU A 285 -3.93 -5.57 14.10
C LEU A 285 -3.95 -5.86 15.61
N ALA A 286 -3.43 -7.00 16.05
CA ALA A 286 -3.30 -7.32 17.47
C ALA A 286 -2.33 -6.37 18.21
N GLY A 287 -1.31 -5.86 17.52
CA GLY A 287 -0.34 -4.91 18.08
C GLY A 287 -0.70 -3.44 17.91
N ALA A 288 -1.77 -3.11 17.17
CA ALA A 288 -2.15 -1.76 16.76
C ALA A 288 -3.41 -1.28 17.50
N GLU A 289 -3.28 -1.00 18.79
CA GLU A 289 -4.40 -0.58 19.66
C GLU A 289 -5.01 0.77 19.24
N ASN A 290 -4.22 1.64 18.60
CA ASN A 290 -4.61 2.99 18.18
C ASN A 290 -4.82 3.12 16.67
N LEU A 291 -5.21 2.02 16.00
CA LEU A 291 -5.41 2.04 14.56
C LEU A 291 -6.67 2.85 14.20
N ASP A 292 -6.47 3.98 13.53
CA ASP A 292 -7.53 4.90 13.11
C ASP A 292 -8.03 4.58 11.69
N ARG A 293 -7.14 4.13 10.78
CA ARG A 293 -7.44 3.87 9.37
C ARG A 293 -6.86 2.54 8.90
N LEU A 294 -7.70 1.77 8.22
CA LEU A 294 -7.33 0.52 7.57
C LEU A 294 -7.83 0.52 6.12
N THR A 295 -6.91 0.46 5.17
CA THR A 295 -7.18 0.27 3.75
C THR A 295 -6.65 -1.09 3.33
N LEU A 296 -7.51 -1.94 2.77
CA LEU A 296 -7.18 -3.27 2.28
C LEU A 296 -7.60 -3.38 0.82
N GLU A 297 -6.64 -3.30 -0.10
CA GLU A 297 -6.80 -3.53 -1.53
C GLU A 297 -6.15 -4.88 -1.88
N SER A 298 -6.93 -5.97 -1.91
CA SER A 298 -6.36 -7.32 -1.91
C SER A 298 -7.27 -8.37 -2.53
N HIS A 299 -6.75 -9.40 -3.17
CA HIS A 299 -7.56 -10.55 -3.61
C HIS A 299 -7.85 -11.58 -2.50
N VAL A 300 -7.68 -11.20 -1.23
CA VAL A 300 -7.83 -12.09 -0.07
C VAL A 300 -9.26 -12.00 0.50
N ASP A 301 -9.78 -13.11 1.03
CA ASP A 301 -11.00 -13.12 1.82
C ASP A 301 -10.81 -12.33 3.15
N LEU A 302 -11.80 -11.52 3.54
CA LEU A 302 -11.69 -10.65 4.71
C LEU A 302 -11.82 -11.44 6.01
N VAL A 303 -10.73 -11.99 6.53
CA VAL A 303 -10.74 -12.65 7.85
C VAL A 303 -10.23 -11.70 8.94
N LEU A 304 -11.09 -10.76 9.37
CA LEU A 304 -10.81 -9.90 10.51
C LEU A 304 -11.36 -10.55 11.79
N GLN A 305 -10.50 -11.29 12.50
CA GLN A 305 -10.92 -12.07 13.68
C GLN A 305 -11.29 -11.22 14.90
N LYS A 306 -10.76 -10.00 15.00
CA LYS A 306 -10.98 -9.13 16.16
C LYS A 306 -11.38 -7.73 15.72
N PRO A 307 -12.45 -7.16 16.28
CA PRO A 307 -12.82 -5.80 16.02
C PRO A 307 -11.81 -4.84 16.67
N ILE A 308 -11.61 -3.71 16.00
CA ILE A 308 -10.67 -2.67 16.42
C ILE A 308 -11.51 -1.44 16.77
N PRO A 309 -11.85 -1.23 18.05
CA PRO A 309 -12.83 -0.22 18.43
C PRO A 309 -12.38 1.22 18.13
N THR A 310 -11.09 1.43 17.94
CA THR A 310 -10.48 2.73 17.57
C THR A 310 -10.59 3.04 16.08
N LEU A 311 -10.97 2.07 15.24
CA LEU A 311 -11.01 2.23 13.79
C LEU A 311 -12.10 3.23 13.37
N ARG A 312 -11.68 4.29 12.67
CA ARG A 312 -12.55 5.37 12.17
C ARG A 312 -12.77 5.30 10.66
N SER A 313 -11.78 4.82 9.92
CA SER A 313 -11.85 4.71 8.46
C SER A 313 -11.51 3.29 8.03
N LEU A 314 -12.44 2.65 7.33
CA LEU A 314 -12.25 1.33 6.76
C LEU A 314 -12.49 1.37 5.25
N THR A 315 -11.50 1.00 4.47
CA THR A 315 -11.63 0.82 3.03
C THR A 315 -11.27 -0.59 2.67
N ILE A 316 -12.21 -1.31 2.08
CA ILE A 316 -12.06 -2.68 1.64
C ILE A 316 -12.25 -2.64 0.12
N GLN A 317 -11.24 -3.07 -0.63
CA GLN A 317 -11.24 -3.21 -2.07
C GLN A 317 -10.73 -4.60 -2.38
N LEU A 318 -11.62 -5.58 -2.22
CA LEU A 318 -11.24 -6.96 -2.37
C LEU A 318 -11.49 -7.44 -3.80
N GLY A 319 -10.55 -8.18 -4.35
CA GLY A 319 -10.73 -8.84 -5.63
C GLY A 319 -11.71 -10.01 -5.56
N ARG A 320 -12.02 -10.49 -4.36
CA ARG A 320 -13.15 -11.37 -4.07
C ARG A 320 -14.18 -10.61 -3.26
N ARG A 321 -15.44 -10.87 -3.54
CA ARG A 321 -16.53 -10.24 -2.82
C ARG A 321 -16.61 -10.86 -1.41
N PRO A 322 -16.62 -10.07 -0.32
CA PRO A 322 -16.72 -10.63 1.02
C PRO A 322 -18.17 -11.08 1.28
N PRO A 323 -18.40 -12.25 1.90
CA PRO A 323 -19.74 -12.69 2.24
C PRO A 323 -20.34 -11.80 3.34
N VAL A 324 -21.61 -11.41 3.14
CA VAL A 324 -22.35 -10.53 4.06
C VAL A 324 -22.36 -11.06 5.49
N SER A 325 -22.45 -12.39 5.66
CA SER A 325 -22.47 -13.05 6.97
C SER A 325 -21.21 -12.81 7.81
N GLN A 326 -20.05 -12.64 7.18
CA GLN A 326 -18.81 -12.33 7.88
C GLN A 326 -18.68 -10.83 8.21
N LEU A 327 -19.25 -9.97 7.36
CA LEU A 327 -19.15 -8.53 7.49
C LEU A 327 -20.05 -7.98 8.61
N ILE A 328 -21.26 -8.55 8.80
CA ILE A 328 -22.22 -8.13 9.83
C ILE A 328 -21.59 -8.08 11.24
N PRO A 329 -21.09 -9.18 11.82
CA PRO A 329 -20.58 -9.17 13.18
C PRO A 329 -19.35 -8.27 13.34
N PHE A 330 -18.55 -8.15 12.28
CA PHE A 330 -17.39 -7.28 12.28
C PHE A 330 -17.78 -5.80 12.34
N LEU A 331 -18.71 -5.35 11.48
CA LEU A 331 -19.17 -3.95 11.48
C LEU A 331 -19.96 -3.60 12.75
N GLN A 332 -20.74 -4.53 13.31
CA GLN A 332 -21.47 -4.31 14.57
C GLN A 332 -20.53 -3.97 15.74
N ALA A 333 -19.28 -4.43 15.69
CA ALA A 333 -18.30 -4.16 16.71
C ALA A 333 -17.49 -2.86 16.49
N LEU A 334 -17.84 -2.06 15.47
CA LEU A 334 -17.18 -0.80 15.11
C LEU A 334 -18.12 0.42 15.22
N PRO A 335 -18.66 0.75 16.42
CA PRO A 335 -19.62 1.85 16.57
C PRO A 335 -19.01 3.24 16.28
N GLY A 336 -17.68 3.36 16.37
CA GLY A 336 -16.93 4.60 16.12
C GLY A 336 -16.55 4.84 14.66
N LEU A 337 -16.96 3.96 13.73
CA LEU A 337 -16.60 4.05 12.32
C LEU A 337 -17.23 5.29 11.67
N GLN A 338 -16.43 6.12 11.02
CA GLN A 338 -16.81 7.38 10.39
C GLN A 338 -16.86 7.27 8.86
N GLU A 339 -15.92 6.53 8.28
CA GLU A 339 -15.81 6.30 6.85
C GLU A 339 -15.76 4.80 6.56
N LEU A 340 -16.63 4.35 5.67
CA LEU A 340 -16.70 2.96 5.22
C LEU A 340 -16.74 2.94 3.69
N SER A 341 -15.78 2.27 3.08
CA SER A 341 -15.79 1.94 1.66
C SER A 341 -15.76 0.43 1.51
N LEU A 342 -16.80 -0.13 0.89
CA LEU A 342 -16.95 -1.56 0.64
C LEU A 342 -16.91 -1.84 -0.86
N PRO A 343 -16.31 -2.97 -1.27
CA PRO A 343 -16.45 -3.44 -2.63
C PRO A 343 -17.85 -4.05 -2.79
N SER A 344 -18.15 -4.53 -3.99
CA SER A 344 -19.31 -5.38 -4.22
C SER A 344 -19.30 -6.60 -3.29
N LEU A 345 -20.46 -6.96 -2.73
CA LEU A 345 -20.58 -8.02 -1.74
C LEU A 345 -20.92 -9.37 -2.39
N ASP A 346 -20.46 -10.46 -1.76
CA ASP A 346 -20.88 -11.79 -2.17
C ASP A 346 -22.10 -12.16 -1.36
N HIS A 347 -23.09 -12.69 -2.04
CA HIS A 347 -24.32 -13.07 -1.37
C HIS A 347 -24.27 -14.57 -1.21
N ASP A 348 -24.21 -14.97 0.06
CA ASP A 348 -24.33 -16.36 0.43
C ASP A 348 -25.55 -16.92 -0.31
N SER A 349 -25.35 -18.00 -1.07
CA SER A 349 -26.35 -18.61 -1.98
C SER A 349 -27.66 -19.04 -1.30
N GLN A 350 -27.75 -18.82 0.01
CA GLN A 350 -28.93 -18.98 0.84
C GLN A 350 -29.95 -17.84 0.67
N PHE A 351 -29.57 -16.68 0.13
CA PHE A 351 -30.51 -15.60 -0.17
C PHE A 351 -31.17 -15.85 -1.52
N THR A 352 -32.38 -16.42 -1.52
CA THR A 352 -33.17 -16.47 -2.74
C THR A 352 -33.76 -15.08 -3.03
N PRO A 353 -33.79 -14.61 -4.28
CA PRO A 353 -34.30 -13.26 -4.60
C PRO A 353 -35.77 -13.03 -4.21
N ASN A 354 -36.53 -14.10 -3.99
CA ASN A 354 -37.91 -14.03 -3.48
C ASN A 354 -37.98 -13.66 -1.98
N ASP A 355 -36.87 -13.73 -1.24
CA ASP A 355 -36.77 -13.32 0.16
C ASP A 355 -36.58 -11.81 0.34
N SER A 356 -36.70 -11.03 -0.74
CA SER A 356 -36.61 -9.56 -0.73
C SER A 356 -37.67 -8.84 0.12
N LEU A 357 -38.57 -9.57 0.78
CA LEU A 357 -39.51 -9.04 1.79
C LEU A 357 -39.21 -9.50 3.22
N ILE A 358 -38.21 -10.34 3.44
CA ILE A 358 -37.88 -10.81 4.79
C ILE A 358 -37.24 -9.67 5.56
N VAL A 359 -37.95 -9.24 6.61
CA VAL A 359 -37.45 -8.29 7.59
C VAL A 359 -36.20 -8.90 8.23
N PRO A 360 -35.07 -8.17 8.29
CA PRO A 360 -33.88 -8.58 9.03
C PRO A 360 -34.22 -9.13 10.41
N ALA A 361 -33.69 -10.31 10.76
CA ALA A 361 -33.65 -10.70 12.16
C ALA A 361 -32.95 -9.58 12.95
N ALA A 362 -33.50 -9.19 14.11
CA ALA A 362 -32.99 -8.07 14.89
C ALA A 362 -31.48 -8.20 15.23
N ALA A 363 -30.97 -9.43 15.33
CA ALA A 363 -29.58 -9.74 15.57
C ALA A 363 -28.63 -9.32 14.41
N ASN A 364 -29.15 -9.14 13.19
CA ASN A 364 -28.36 -8.83 12.00
C ASN A 364 -28.38 -7.34 11.66
N ILE A 365 -29.06 -6.51 12.46
CA ILE A 365 -29.09 -5.06 12.23
C ILE A 365 -27.73 -4.48 12.60
N ILE A 366 -27.12 -3.74 11.67
CA ILE A 366 -25.85 -3.05 11.86
C ILE A 366 -26.14 -1.58 12.13
N VAL A 367 -25.84 -1.12 13.34
CA VAL A 367 -26.02 0.28 13.73
C VAL A 367 -24.66 0.96 13.76
N LEU A 368 -24.44 1.92 12.86
CA LEU A 368 -23.19 2.69 12.79
C LEU A 368 -23.51 4.18 13.03
N PRO A 369 -23.59 4.62 14.29
CA PRO A 369 -24.08 5.96 14.63
C PRO A 369 -23.13 7.08 14.19
N ALA A 370 -21.82 6.80 14.15
CA ALA A 370 -20.79 7.76 13.78
C ALA A 370 -20.51 7.81 12.27
N LEU A 371 -21.11 6.92 11.47
CA LEU A 371 -20.78 6.78 10.05
C LEU A 371 -21.27 7.99 9.26
N ALA A 372 -20.33 8.83 8.81
CA ALA A 372 -20.61 10.04 8.06
C ALA A 372 -20.55 9.78 6.55
N ARG A 373 -19.65 8.89 6.10
CA ARG A 373 -19.46 8.59 4.68
C ARG A 373 -19.51 7.08 4.42
N LEU A 374 -20.39 6.68 3.51
CA LEU A 374 -20.50 5.31 3.03
C LEU A 374 -20.24 5.29 1.52
N THR A 375 -19.30 4.46 1.08
CA THR A 375 -19.05 4.16 -0.34
C THR A 375 -19.31 2.68 -0.56
N VAL A 376 -20.17 2.34 -1.51
CA VAL A 376 -20.48 0.94 -1.85
C VAL A 376 -20.39 0.77 -3.35
N ASP A 377 -19.62 -0.23 -3.77
CA ASP A 377 -19.62 -0.66 -5.15
C ASP A 377 -20.75 -1.67 -5.35
N ILE A 378 -21.64 -1.45 -6.33
CA ILE A 378 -22.79 -2.31 -6.62
C ILE A 378 -22.44 -3.27 -7.74
N SER A 379 -22.76 -4.54 -7.54
CA SER A 379 -22.66 -5.56 -8.58
C SER A 379 -23.91 -6.41 -8.76
N ASP A 380 -24.71 -6.58 -7.71
CA ASP A 380 -25.97 -7.31 -7.73
C ASP A 380 -27.01 -6.45 -6.99
N ASP A 381 -27.84 -5.74 -7.76
CA ASP A 381 -28.81 -4.78 -7.23
C ASP A 381 -29.75 -5.39 -6.18
N ALA A 382 -30.18 -6.65 -6.36
CA ALA A 382 -31.11 -7.27 -5.41
C ALA A 382 -30.46 -7.52 -4.07
N ALA A 383 -29.24 -8.03 -4.10
CA ALA A 383 -28.61 -8.57 -2.93
C ALA A 383 -27.79 -7.49 -2.19
N ASP A 384 -27.19 -6.53 -2.91
CA ASP A 384 -26.64 -5.30 -2.34
C ASP A 384 -27.76 -4.49 -1.64
N ALA A 385 -28.98 -4.45 -2.20
CA ALA A 385 -30.14 -3.83 -1.56
C ALA A 385 -30.54 -4.52 -0.24
N VAL A 386 -30.46 -5.86 -0.17
CA VAL A 386 -30.68 -6.60 1.08
C VAL A 386 -29.63 -6.21 2.13
N PHE A 387 -28.36 -6.09 1.75
CA PHE A 387 -27.32 -5.62 2.67
C PHE A 387 -27.61 -4.22 3.21
N LEU A 388 -27.95 -3.27 2.33
CA LEU A 388 -28.27 -1.89 2.73
C LEU A 388 -29.47 -1.82 3.70
N ARG A 389 -30.41 -2.77 3.63
CA ARG A 389 -31.53 -2.83 4.58
C ARG A 389 -31.08 -3.17 6.00
N TYR A 390 -30.03 -3.97 6.16
CA TYR A 390 -29.44 -4.27 7.47
C TYR A 390 -28.77 -3.05 8.13
N LEU A 391 -28.45 -2.01 7.36
CA LEU A 391 -27.78 -0.83 7.88
C LEU A 391 -28.76 0.20 8.48
N VAL A 392 -28.38 0.71 9.65
CA VAL A 392 -29.02 1.84 10.33
C VAL A 392 -27.96 2.90 10.57
N LEU A 393 -28.02 3.97 9.78
CA LEU A 393 -26.95 4.98 9.66
C LEU A 393 -27.48 6.39 9.98
N PRO A 394 -27.77 6.71 11.25
CA PRO A 394 -28.39 7.98 11.62
C PRO A 394 -27.47 9.19 11.38
N GLY A 395 -26.15 8.97 11.33
CA GLY A 395 -25.14 10.01 11.11
C GLY A 395 -24.73 10.21 9.64
N LEU A 396 -25.35 9.49 8.70
CA LEU A 396 -24.88 9.46 7.30
C LEU A 396 -25.08 10.81 6.62
N ARG A 397 -23.97 11.38 6.13
CA ARG A 397 -23.94 12.67 5.42
C ARG A 397 -23.73 12.49 3.92
N GLN A 398 -23.03 11.42 3.53
CA GLN A 398 -22.63 11.19 2.16
C GLN A 398 -22.71 9.70 1.83
N LEU A 399 -23.54 9.35 0.86
CA LEU A 399 -23.59 8.03 0.25
C LEU A 399 -23.06 8.11 -1.19
N VAL A 400 -21.99 7.37 -1.47
CA VAL A 400 -21.41 7.23 -2.81
C VAL A 400 -21.68 5.81 -3.30
N ILE A 401 -22.41 5.71 -4.41
CA ILE A 401 -22.75 4.44 -5.04
C ILE A 401 -21.95 4.32 -6.33
N ARG A 402 -21.16 3.24 -6.48
CA ARG A 402 -20.38 2.99 -7.70
C ARG A 402 -20.86 1.71 -8.39
N PRO A 403 -21.56 1.79 -9.53
CA PRO A 403 -21.93 0.59 -10.27
C PRO A 403 -20.70 -0.03 -10.94
N GLN A 404 -20.48 -1.33 -10.74
CA GLN A 404 -19.32 -2.05 -11.30
C GLN A 404 -19.55 -2.47 -12.78
N GLN A 405 -20.81 -2.59 -13.20
CA GLN A 405 -21.22 -2.92 -14.58
C GLN A 405 -22.37 -1.99 -14.99
N SER A 406 -22.69 -1.93 -16.29
CA SER A 406 -23.91 -1.25 -16.77
C SER A 406 -25.13 -2.01 -16.23
N LEU A 407 -25.58 -1.63 -15.04
CA LEU A 407 -26.78 -2.16 -14.43
C LEU A 407 -27.93 -1.98 -15.42
N ASP A 408 -28.59 -3.08 -15.77
CA ASP A 408 -29.80 -3.03 -16.57
C ASP A 408 -30.79 -2.12 -15.84
N ALA A 409 -31.25 -1.05 -16.51
CA ALA A 409 -32.11 -0.01 -15.94
C ALA A 409 -33.47 -0.50 -15.37
N LYS A 410 -33.73 -1.81 -15.41
CA LYS A 410 -34.98 -2.44 -14.98
C LYS A 410 -35.03 -2.77 -13.49
N THR A 411 -33.90 -2.89 -12.80
CA THR A 411 -33.86 -3.16 -11.35
C THR A 411 -33.19 -2.00 -10.64
N ASP A 412 -34.02 -1.22 -9.94
CA ASP A 412 -33.64 -0.03 -9.15
C ASP A 412 -33.91 -0.29 -7.65
N LEU A 413 -33.56 -1.49 -7.17
CA LEU A 413 -33.83 -1.91 -5.79
C LEU A 413 -32.94 -1.16 -4.81
N VAL A 414 -31.66 -0.97 -5.11
CA VAL A 414 -30.76 -0.19 -4.26
C VAL A 414 -31.26 1.24 -4.13
N SER A 415 -31.57 1.93 -5.24
CA SER A 415 -32.07 3.31 -5.13
C SER A 415 -33.43 3.40 -4.45
N ARG A 416 -34.28 2.35 -4.53
CA ARG A 416 -35.51 2.28 -3.74
C ARG A 416 -35.22 2.20 -2.24
N VAL A 417 -34.29 1.34 -1.82
CA VAL A 417 -33.89 1.23 -0.40
C VAL A 417 -33.26 2.53 0.10
N VAL A 418 -32.42 3.16 -0.71
CA VAL A 418 -31.79 4.44 -0.39
C VAL A 418 -32.82 5.56 -0.23
N ARG A 419 -33.83 5.62 -1.11
CA ARG A 419 -34.98 6.53 -0.99
C ARG A 419 -35.83 6.25 0.25
N GLU A 420 -36.12 4.98 0.53
CA GLU A 420 -36.87 4.54 1.72
C GLU A 420 -36.16 4.95 3.02
N LYS A 421 -34.83 4.85 3.06
CA LYS A 421 -34.00 5.23 4.21
C LYS A 421 -33.75 6.74 4.30
N GLY A 422 -34.07 7.51 3.25
CA GLY A 422 -33.85 8.95 3.20
C GLY A 422 -32.37 9.36 3.22
N TRP A 423 -31.48 8.52 2.68
CA TRP A 423 -30.04 8.79 2.71
C TRP A 423 -29.60 9.79 1.63
N PRO A 424 -28.68 10.72 1.95
CA PRO A 424 -28.17 11.70 1.00
C PRO A 424 -27.23 11.03 -0.01
N VAL A 425 -27.66 10.92 -1.27
CA VAL A 425 -26.84 10.38 -2.37
C VAL A 425 -26.09 11.51 -3.05
N GLU A 426 -24.77 11.37 -3.13
CA GLU A 426 -23.97 12.23 -4.00
C GLU A 426 -23.99 11.64 -5.41
N SER A 427 -24.64 12.34 -6.35
CA SER A 427 -24.57 11.97 -7.76
C SER A 427 -23.12 12.16 -8.23
N LEU A 428 -22.45 11.08 -8.62
CA LEU A 428 -21.19 11.16 -9.35
C LEU A 428 -21.45 11.94 -10.64
N GLN A 429 -21.01 13.20 -10.69
CA GLN A 429 -21.27 14.12 -11.81
C GLN A 429 -20.53 13.76 -13.10
N ASP A 430 -19.73 12.69 -13.12
CA ASP A 430 -18.98 12.29 -14.31
C ASP A 430 -19.47 10.93 -14.83
N GLY A 431 -20.50 10.97 -15.68
CA GLY A 431 -20.82 9.89 -16.63
C GLY A 431 -22.14 9.14 -16.41
N SER A 432 -23.27 9.82 -16.65
CA SER A 432 -24.61 9.26 -16.89
C SER A 432 -25.28 8.45 -15.76
N PHE A 433 -25.87 9.16 -14.79
CA PHE A 433 -27.19 8.79 -14.26
C PHE A 433 -28.13 9.96 -14.52
N THR A 434 -29.01 9.81 -15.51
CA THR A 434 -30.10 10.76 -15.75
C THR A 434 -31.09 10.70 -14.59
N SER A 435 -31.03 11.71 -13.72
CA SER A 435 -32.12 12.34 -12.98
C SER A 435 -33.47 11.59 -12.99
N ILE A 436 -33.79 10.91 -11.89
CA ILE A 436 -35.17 10.56 -11.53
C ILE A 436 -35.52 11.36 -10.28
N THR A 437 -36.31 12.42 -10.47
CA THR A 437 -37.11 13.07 -9.42
C THR A 437 -38.34 12.24 -9.08
#